data_AF-A0A6V7W8W4-F1
#
_entry.id   AF-A0A6V7W8W4-F1
#
_cell.length_a   1.000
_cell.length_b   1.000
_cell.length_c   1.000
_cell.angle_alpha   90.00
_cell.angle_beta   90.00
_cell.angle_gamma   90.00
#
_symmetry.space_group_name_H-M   'P 1'
#
loop_
_entity.id
_entity.type
_entity.pdbx_description
1 polymer ?
#
loop_
_entity_poly.entity_id
_entity_poly.type
_entity_poly.pdbx_seq_one_letter_code
_entity_poly.pdbx_strand_id
1 'polypeptide(L)'
;MTIASACMKHFRLNHLKPEHLAIVPEKGYDTCDTQSALAMKYMDWYSEKYNVEIQTAHSENGEYQVAGRFRVDGYIKEEDRAIEVHGCVWHACPKHYGDRQDFVMPNGKTVEVIQKENEERLRILKQHIKHVDVIWECEIKKMLQRNKQMSKSFKNYLDKGPIKLRDCFFGGRTGPLCLHYKADEQHKISYLDFNSLYPSTIATTSFPVGHPKVIIISKKDQNVNWLQQQSNSC
;
A
#
# COMPACT_ATOMS: atom_id res chain seq x y z
N MET A 1 -27.56 -17.07 -8.34
CA MET A 1 -26.27 -17.60 -8.88
C MET A 1 -26.29 -17.38 -10.37
N THR A 2 -25.28 -16.75 -10.96
CA THR A 2 -25.25 -16.48 -12.42
C THR A 2 -24.62 -17.66 -13.18
N ILE A 3 -24.91 -17.80 -14.48
CA ILE A 3 -24.30 -18.82 -15.34
C ILE A 3 -22.77 -18.69 -15.33
N ALA A 4 -22.25 -17.46 -15.43
CA ALA A 4 -20.81 -17.19 -15.33
C ALA A 4 -20.20 -17.66 -14.00
N SER A 5 -20.90 -17.42 -12.88
CA SER A 5 -20.48 -17.89 -11.55
C SER A 5 -20.45 -19.43 -11.45
N ALA A 6 -21.45 -20.10 -12.01
CA ALA A 6 -21.52 -21.56 -12.05
C ALA A 6 -20.42 -22.17 -12.93
N CYS A 7 -20.21 -21.64 -14.13
CA CYS A 7 -19.12 -22.07 -15.04
C CYS A 7 -17.75 -21.89 -14.41
N MET A 8 -17.48 -20.74 -13.78
CA MET A 8 -16.20 -20.47 -13.11
C MET A 8 -15.99 -21.38 -11.89
N LYS A 9 -17.06 -21.78 -11.20
CA LYS A 9 -16.98 -22.75 -10.11
C LYS A 9 -16.68 -24.15 -10.64
N HIS A 10 -17.35 -24.59 -11.71
CA HIS A 10 -17.09 -25.88 -12.35
C HIS A 10 -15.66 -25.98 -12.89
N PHE A 11 -15.17 -24.92 -13.54
CA PHE A 11 -13.79 -24.84 -14.02
C PHE A 11 -12.77 -24.97 -12.90
N ARG A 12 -12.91 -24.17 -11.83
CA ARG A 12 -11.99 -24.20 -10.68
C ARG A 12 -11.95 -25.55 -9.95
N LEU A 13 -13.06 -26.29 -9.92
CA LEU A 13 -13.14 -27.57 -9.20
C LEU A 13 -12.68 -28.77 -10.03
N ASN A 14 -12.92 -28.77 -11.35
CA ASN A 14 -12.75 -29.96 -12.18
C ASN A 14 -11.66 -29.82 -13.25
N HIS A 15 -11.31 -28.61 -13.66
CA HIS A 15 -10.45 -28.37 -14.84
C HIS A 15 -9.20 -27.55 -14.54
N LEU A 16 -9.16 -26.84 -13.41
CA LEU A 16 -8.00 -26.05 -13.02
C LEU A 16 -6.85 -26.98 -12.61
N LYS A 17 -5.83 -27.05 -13.46
CA LYS A 17 -4.59 -27.80 -13.18
C LYS A 17 -3.79 -27.11 -12.06
N PRO A 18 -3.08 -27.87 -11.20
CA PRO A 18 -2.15 -27.32 -10.23
C PRO A 18 -1.13 -26.38 -10.91
N GLU A 19 -0.77 -25.28 -10.24
CA GLU A 19 0.23 -24.28 -10.68
C GLU A 19 -0.06 -23.60 -12.05
N HIS A 20 -1.28 -23.76 -12.60
CA HIS A 20 -1.59 -23.28 -13.95
C HIS A 20 -2.10 -21.84 -13.98
N LEU A 21 -2.92 -21.43 -13.01
CA LEU A 21 -3.46 -20.07 -12.93
C LEU A 21 -3.22 -19.52 -11.53
N ALA A 22 -2.50 -18.41 -11.47
CA ALA A 22 -2.20 -17.79 -10.19
C ALA A 22 -3.47 -17.18 -9.58
N ILE A 23 -3.83 -17.66 -8.39
CA ILE A 23 -4.91 -17.07 -7.61
C ILE A 23 -4.29 -15.92 -6.82
N VAL A 24 -4.60 -14.69 -7.23
CA VAL A 24 -4.15 -13.49 -6.54
C VAL A 24 -4.72 -13.51 -5.12
N PRO A 25 -3.88 -13.50 -4.06
CA PRO A 25 -4.34 -13.40 -2.69
C PRO A 25 -5.21 -12.15 -2.51
N GLU A 26 -6.11 -12.13 -1.52
CA GLU A 26 -7.04 -11.01 -1.33
C GLU A 26 -6.33 -9.66 -1.27
N LYS A 27 -5.17 -9.63 -0.60
CA LYS A 27 -4.32 -8.45 -0.46
C LYS A 27 -3.47 -8.16 -1.70
N GLY A 28 -3.17 -9.15 -2.54
CA GLY A 28 -2.17 -9.05 -3.63
C GLY A 28 -0.92 -9.88 -3.33
N TYR A 29 0.09 -9.79 -4.20
CA TYR A 29 1.36 -10.51 -4.03
C TYR A 29 2.39 -9.74 -3.17
N ASP A 30 2.26 -8.40 -3.09
CA ASP A 30 3.29 -7.51 -2.52
C ASP A 30 2.90 -6.89 -1.17
N THR A 31 1.65 -7.07 -0.75
CA THR A 31 1.00 -6.31 0.33
C THR A 31 0.82 -7.16 1.59
N CYS A 32 1.79 -8.03 1.87
CA CYS A 32 1.86 -8.71 3.16
C CYS A 32 2.11 -7.71 4.30
N ASP A 33 2.74 -6.58 4.00
CA ASP A 33 3.09 -5.56 4.98
C ASP A 33 2.00 -4.48 5.00
N THR A 34 1.24 -4.46 6.08
CA THR A 34 0.08 -3.59 6.27
C THR A 34 0.44 -2.36 7.10
N GLN A 35 1.51 -1.65 6.73
CA GLN A 35 1.79 -0.38 7.36
C GLN A 35 0.67 0.62 7.02
N SER A 36 0.14 1.32 8.03
CA SER A 36 -0.98 2.22 7.80
C SER A 36 -0.57 3.46 6.99
N ALA A 37 -1.45 3.94 6.10
CA ALA A 37 -1.20 5.19 5.37
C ALA A 37 -0.97 6.40 6.30
N LEU A 38 -1.56 6.36 7.50
CA LEU A 38 -1.32 7.36 8.54
C LEU A 38 0.13 7.31 9.04
N ALA A 39 0.64 6.11 9.33
CA ALA A 39 2.03 5.91 9.76
C ALA A 39 3.00 6.38 8.67
N MET A 40 2.79 5.95 7.42
CA MET A 40 3.65 6.35 6.31
C MET A 40 3.73 7.86 6.11
N LYS A 41 2.60 8.56 6.15
CA LYS A 41 2.56 10.03 6.08
C LYS A 41 3.27 10.70 7.25
N TYR A 42 3.15 10.12 8.44
CA TYR A 42 3.84 10.62 9.62
C TYR A 42 5.35 10.46 9.49
N MET A 43 5.82 9.29 9.02
CA MET A 43 7.26 9.03 8.82
C MET A 43 7.86 9.93 7.75
N ASP A 44 7.18 10.14 6.62
CA ASP A 44 7.64 11.02 5.54
C ASP A 44 7.81 12.46 6.05
N TRP A 45 6.80 12.98 6.76
CA TRP A 45 6.91 14.29 7.42
C TRP A 45 8.01 14.36 8.49
N TYR A 46 8.16 13.31 9.30
CA TYR A 46 9.17 13.27 10.37
C TYR A 46 10.59 13.26 9.77
N SER A 47 10.81 12.46 8.73
CA SER A 47 12.04 12.38 7.97
C SER A 47 12.43 13.75 7.40
N GLU A 48 11.48 14.45 6.75
CA GLU A 48 11.71 15.80 6.22
C GLU A 48 12.00 16.82 7.33
N LYS A 49 11.26 16.78 8.44
CA LYS A 49 11.36 17.77 9.51
C LYS A 49 12.66 17.67 10.29
N TYR A 50 13.10 16.44 10.60
CA TYR A 50 14.28 16.18 11.41
C TYR A 50 15.51 15.83 10.57
N ASN A 51 15.36 15.73 9.25
CA ASN A 51 16.40 15.36 8.31
C ASN A 51 17.10 14.04 8.69
N VAL A 52 16.28 13.02 8.93
CA VAL A 52 16.68 11.66 9.35
C VAL A 52 16.18 10.63 8.34
N GLU A 53 16.94 9.56 8.15
CA GLU A 53 16.49 8.43 7.34
C GLU A 53 15.69 7.45 8.22
N ILE A 54 14.49 7.11 7.77
CA ILE A 54 13.59 6.20 8.51
C ILE A 54 13.38 4.94 7.69
N GLN A 55 13.74 3.79 8.27
CA GLN A 55 13.40 2.49 7.73
C GLN A 55 11.90 2.21 7.95
N THR A 56 11.18 1.91 6.87
CA THR A 56 9.72 1.66 6.84
C THR A 56 9.40 0.47 5.93
N ALA A 57 8.13 0.11 5.76
CA ALA A 57 7.71 -0.94 4.82
C ALA A 57 8.11 -0.70 3.35
N HIS A 58 8.46 0.54 2.97
CA HIS A 58 8.93 0.87 1.61
C HIS A 58 10.44 0.97 1.47
N SER A 59 11.19 0.65 2.52
CA SER A 59 12.65 0.53 2.46
C SER A 59 13.06 -0.78 1.79
N GLU A 60 14.24 -0.84 1.16
CA GLU A 60 14.73 -2.04 0.47
C GLU A 60 14.78 -3.29 1.37
N ASN A 61 15.01 -3.08 2.68
CA ASN A 61 15.05 -4.14 3.69
C ASN A 61 13.71 -4.33 4.43
N GLY A 62 12.62 -3.68 3.98
CA GLY A 62 11.32 -3.68 4.65
C GLY A 62 11.34 -3.04 6.04
N GLU A 63 10.31 -3.30 6.84
CA GLU A 63 10.22 -2.85 8.24
C GLU A 63 11.32 -3.48 9.11
N TYR A 64 11.85 -2.70 10.05
CA TYR A 64 12.89 -3.18 10.96
C TYR A 64 12.34 -4.25 11.92
N GLN A 65 12.99 -5.41 11.94
CA GLN A 65 12.57 -6.55 12.76
C GLN A 65 13.34 -6.59 14.09
N VAL A 66 12.58 -6.70 15.18
CA VAL A 66 13.04 -6.71 16.57
C VAL A 66 12.72 -8.06 17.18
N ALA A 67 13.69 -8.63 17.90
CA ALA A 67 13.58 -9.93 18.57
C ALA A 67 13.11 -11.08 17.65
N GLY A 68 13.41 -10.99 16.34
CA GLY A 68 13.02 -12.00 15.35
C GLY A 68 11.51 -12.16 15.16
N ARG A 69 10.68 -11.29 15.74
CA ARG A 69 9.21 -11.46 15.74
C ARG A 69 8.44 -10.18 15.45
N PHE A 70 8.86 -9.06 16.04
CA PHE A 70 8.10 -7.82 15.94
C PHE A 70 8.69 -6.95 14.85
N ARG A 71 7.83 -6.27 14.08
CA ARG A 71 8.23 -5.24 13.12
C ARG A 71 7.73 -3.91 13.61
N VAL A 72 8.56 -2.87 13.54
CA VAL A 72 8.20 -1.52 13.97
C VAL A 72 7.79 -0.67 12.76
N ASP A 73 6.87 0.28 12.94
CA ASP A 73 6.41 1.14 11.86
C ASP A 73 7.56 1.99 11.27
N GLY A 74 8.42 2.55 12.11
CA GLY A 74 9.56 3.34 11.69
C GLY A 74 10.78 3.09 12.56
N TYR A 75 11.95 2.98 11.96
CA TYR A 75 13.21 2.84 12.70
C TYR A 75 14.29 3.79 12.17
N ILE A 76 14.90 4.54 13.08
CA ILE A 76 15.99 5.48 12.81
C ILE A 76 17.27 4.89 13.37
N LYS A 77 18.17 4.47 12.48
CA LYS A 77 19.37 3.74 12.84
C LYS A 77 20.38 4.61 13.60
N GLU A 78 20.52 5.89 13.24
CA GLU A 78 21.50 6.76 13.89
C GLU A 78 21.17 7.02 15.37
N GLU A 79 19.88 7.02 15.71
CA GLU A 79 19.40 7.31 17.06
C GLU A 79 19.09 6.06 17.88
N ASP A 80 19.10 4.87 17.27
CA ASP A 80 18.49 3.65 17.82
C ASP A 80 17.08 3.94 18.36
N ARG A 81 16.25 4.51 17.47
CA ARG A 81 14.89 4.98 17.78
C ARG A 81 13.86 4.27 16.92
N ALA A 82 12.90 3.63 17.56
CA ALA A 82 11.68 3.16 16.92
C ALA A 82 10.54 4.16 17.12
N ILE A 83 9.74 4.35 16.08
CA ILE A 83 8.53 5.16 16.07
C ILE A 83 7.37 4.21 15.76
N GLU A 84 6.39 4.14 16.65
CA GLU A 84 5.17 3.33 16.53
C GLU A 84 3.95 4.26 16.40
N VAL A 85 3.11 4.04 15.39
CA VAL A 85 1.92 4.85 15.15
C VAL A 85 0.67 4.04 15.45
N HIS A 86 0.07 4.30 16.61
CA HIS A 86 -1.10 3.56 17.08
C HIS A 86 -2.41 4.16 16.59
N GLY A 87 -3.12 3.40 15.75
CA GLY A 87 -4.52 3.66 15.41
C GLY A 87 -5.42 3.56 16.64
N CYS A 88 -6.26 4.57 16.90
CA CYS A 88 -6.99 4.66 18.17
C CYS A 88 -7.95 3.48 18.39
N VAL A 89 -8.60 3.03 17.31
CA VAL A 89 -9.57 1.92 17.34
C VAL A 89 -8.85 0.57 17.45
N TRP A 90 -7.75 0.38 16.72
CA TRP A 90 -7.08 -0.92 16.68
C TRP A 90 -6.23 -1.19 17.93
N HIS A 91 -5.69 -0.14 18.54
CA HIS A 91 -4.85 -0.23 19.74
C HIS A 91 -5.55 0.22 21.02
N ALA A 92 -6.88 0.41 20.98
CA ALA A 92 -7.70 0.78 22.14
C ALA A 92 -7.13 1.97 22.94
N CYS A 93 -6.99 3.12 22.27
CA CYS A 93 -6.40 4.34 22.82
C CYS A 93 -6.89 4.67 24.25
N PRO A 94 -6.00 4.80 25.24
CA PRO A 94 -6.37 5.09 26.62
C PRO A 94 -7.20 6.38 26.76
N LYS A 95 -6.95 7.39 25.93
CA LYS A 95 -7.70 8.66 25.94
C LYS A 95 -9.17 8.53 25.50
N HIS A 96 -9.49 7.51 24.69
CA HIS A 96 -10.84 7.30 24.15
C HIS A 96 -11.56 6.13 24.81
N TYR A 97 -10.81 5.14 25.27
CA TYR A 97 -11.34 3.85 25.72
C TYR A 97 -10.92 3.48 27.15
N GLY A 98 -10.14 4.32 27.85
CA GLY A 98 -9.59 4.00 29.18
C GLY A 98 -10.63 3.59 30.22
N ASP A 99 -11.83 4.18 30.16
CA ASP A 99 -12.93 3.90 31.10
C ASP A 99 -13.84 2.74 30.64
N ARG A 100 -13.50 2.05 29.55
CA ARG A 100 -14.34 1.05 28.89
C ARG A 100 -13.62 -0.28 28.69
N GLN A 101 -13.03 -0.80 29.77
CA GLN A 101 -12.17 -2.00 29.72
C GLN A 101 -12.87 -3.23 29.12
N ASP A 102 -14.17 -3.40 29.39
CA ASP A 102 -14.98 -4.52 28.87
C ASP A 102 -15.51 -4.32 27.44
N PHE A 103 -15.28 -3.15 26.84
CA PHE A 103 -15.79 -2.86 25.50
C PHE A 103 -15.05 -3.68 24.44
N VAL A 104 -15.80 -4.33 23.56
CA VAL A 104 -15.26 -5.17 22.48
C VAL A 104 -14.97 -4.32 21.24
N MET A 105 -13.72 -4.36 20.79
CA MET A 105 -13.23 -3.63 19.63
C MET A 105 -13.50 -4.42 18.32
N PRO A 106 -13.35 -3.83 17.12
CA PRO A 106 -13.64 -4.49 15.84
C PRO A 106 -12.84 -5.78 15.57
N ASN A 107 -11.74 -6.00 16.29
CA ASN A 107 -10.94 -7.22 16.23
C ASN A 107 -11.48 -8.35 17.14
N GLY A 108 -12.62 -8.15 17.81
CA GLY A 108 -13.25 -9.12 18.71
C GLY A 108 -12.62 -9.21 20.10
N LYS A 109 -11.60 -8.39 20.41
CA LYS A 109 -10.95 -8.35 21.72
C LYS A 109 -11.49 -7.20 22.57
N THR A 110 -11.43 -7.34 23.89
CA THR A 110 -11.76 -6.24 24.82
C THR A 110 -10.64 -5.21 24.84
N VAL A 111 -10.97 -3.99 25.27
CA VAL A 111 -10.01 -2.91 25.48
C VAL A 111 -8.88 -3.35 26.40
N GLU A 112 -9.20 -4.03 27.51
CA GLU A 112 -8.20 -4.49 28.48
C GLU A 112 -7.17 -5.44 27.85
N VAL A 113 -7.65 -6.43 27.07
CA VAL A 113 -6.78 -7.40 26.42
C VAL A 113 -5.85 -6.71 25.43
N ILE A 114 -6.38 -5.79 24.61
CA ILE A 114 -5.58 -5.04 23.63
C ILE A 114 -4.53 -4.19 24.33
N GLN A 115 -4.88 -3.51 25.42
CA GLN A 115 -3.94 -2.69 26.17
C GLN A 115 -2.81 -3.53 26.79
N LYS A 116 -3.13 -4.69 27.39
CA LYS A 116 -2.11 -5.62 27.91
C LYS A 116 -1.19 -6.15 26.81
N GLU A 117 -1.73 -6.51 25.65
CA GLU A 117 -0.93 -6.95 24.50
C GLU A 117 0.00 -5.85 23.98
N ASN A 118 -0.49 -4.60 23.90
CA ASN A 118 0.32 -3.45 23.50
C ASN A 118 1.43 -3.16 24.53
N GLU A 119 1.13 -3.22 25.83
CA GLU A 119 2.11 -3.03 26.90
C GLU A 119 3.23 -4.08 26.83
N GLU A 120 2.87 -5.36 26.65
CA GLU A 120 3.84 -6.44 26.52
C GLU A 120 4.71 -6.27 25.27
N ARG A 121 4.12 -5.91 24.13
CA ARG A 121 4.86 -5.58 22.91
C ARG A 121 5.85 -4.44 23.16
N LEU A 122 5.39 -3.33 23.75
CA LEU A 122 6.24 -2.16 24.03
C LEU A 122 7.35 -2.49 25.02
N ARG A 123 7.08 -3.36 26.01
CA ARG A 123 8.09 -3.85 26.95
C ARG A 123 9.21 -4.57 26.22
N ILE A 124 8.88 -5.45 25.27
CA ILE A 124 9.88 -6.18 24.47
C ILE A 124 10.65 -5.23 23.55
N LEU A 125 9.98 -4.28 22.91
CA LEU A 125 10.65 -3.30 22.04
C LEU A 125 11.68 -2.47 22.83
N LYS A 126 11.30 -1.98 24.02
CA LYS A 126 12.20 -1.19 24.90
C LYS A 126 13.37 -1.98 25.47
N GLN A 127 13.33 -3.32 25.45
CA GLN A 127 14.48 -4.15 25.83
C GLN A 127 15.55 -4.21 24.72
N HIS A 128 15.16 -3.97 23.46
CA HIS A 128 16.04 -4.14 22.30
C HIS A 128 16.40 -2.82 21.61
N ILE A 129 15.63 -1.77 21.85
CA ILE A 129 15.78 -0.45 21.22
C ILE A 129 15.84 0.61 22.31
N LYS A 130 16.84 1.49 22.24
CA LYS A 130 17.09 2.51 23.24
C LYS A 130 15.95 3.53 23.38
N HIS A 131 15.37 3.95 22.25
CA HIS A 131 14.28 4.94 22.23
C HIS A 131 13.06 4.39 21.49
N VAL A 132 11.91 4.30 22.16
CA VAL A 132 10.65 3.84 21.55
C VAL A 132 9.58 4.90 21.76
N ASP A 133 9.24 5.61 20.69
CA ASP A 133 8.22 6.66 20.68
C ASP A 133 6.90 6.09 20.15
N VAL A 134 5.83 6.24 20.93
CA VAL A 134 4.48 5.83 20.54
C VAL A 134 3.65 7.08 20.30
N ILE A 135 3.19 7.27 19.07
CA ILE A 135 2.34 8.41 18.69
C ILE A 135 0.96 7.89 18.32
N TRP A 136 -0.06 8.47 18.94
CA TRP A 136 -1.44 8.04 18.70
C TRP A 136 -2.07 8.78 17.53
N GLU A 137 -2.95 8.11 16.80
CA GLU A 137 -3.73 8.69 15.70
C GLU A 137 -4.41 10.01 16.09
N CYS A 138 -4.99 10.08 17.29
CA CYS A 138 -5.64 11.30 17.76
C CYS A 138 -4.67 12.46 18.00
N GLU A 139 -3.42 12.17 18.34
CA GLU A 139 -2.38 13.18 18.53
C GLU A 139 -1.92 13.70 17.19
N ILE A 140 -1.73 12.82 16.21
CA ILE A 140 -1.45 13.18 14.82
C ILE A 140 -2.56 14.10 14.29
N LYS A 141 -3.84 13.76 14.50
CA LYS A 141 -4.98 14.60 14.10
C LYS A 141 -4.91 16.01 14.73
N LYS A 142 -4.55 16.12 16.01
CA LYS A 142 -4.36 17.42 16.68
C LYS A 142 -3.13 18.17 16.15
N MET A 143 -2.04 17.48 15.83
CA MET A 143 -0.85 18.07 15.23
C MET A 143 -1.15 18.64 13.84
N LEU A 144 -1.94 17.92 13.03
CA LEU A 144 -2.36 18.37 11.70
C LEU A 144 -3.23 19.63 11.73
N GLN A 145 -4.03 19.81 12.78
CA GLN A 145 -4.84 21.02 12.98
C GLN A 145 -3.98 22.23 13.34
N ARG A 146 -2.89 22.02 14.11
CA ARG A 146 -2.05 23.09 14.64
C ARG A 146 -0.88 23.44 13.71
N ASN A 147 -0.34 22.45 13.00
CA ASN A 147 0.85 22.59 12.18
C ASN A 147 0.48 22.57 10.69
N LYS A 148 0.42 23.77 10.09
CA LYS A 148 0.13 23.94 8.65
C LYS A 148 1.17 23.24 7.75
N GLN A 149 2.43 23.20 8.17
CA GLN A 149 3.49 22.54 7.40
C GLN A 149 3.29 21.02 7.37
N MET A 150 2.98 20.42 8.52
CA MET A 150 2.63 18.99 8.60
C MET A 150 1.40 18.67 7.76
N SER A 151 0.36 19.50 7.84
CA SER A 151 -0.86 19.37 7.04
C SER A 151 -0.56 19.40 5.53
N LYS A 152 0.34 20.27 5.08
CA LYS A 152 0.78 20.36 3.68
C LYS A 152 1.56 19.11 3.26
N SER A 153 2.51 18.66 4.06
CA SER A 153 3.28 17.42 3.80
C SER A 153 2.34 16.20 3.68
N PHE A 154 1.38 16.04 4.60
CA PHE A 154 0.39 14.95 4.55
C PHE A 154 -0.53 14.97 3.32
N LYS A 155 -0.83 16.16 2.77
CA LYS A 155 -1.61 16.32 1.53
C LYS A 155 -0.78 16.03 0.29
N ASN A 156 0.49 16.42 0.30
CA ASN A 156 1.41 16.24 -0.82
C ASN A 156 2.08 14.87 -0.81
N TYR A 157 1.90 14.07 0.23
CA TYR A 157 2.42 12.71 0.32
C TYR A 157 1.96 11.89 -0.89
N LEU A 158 2.95 11.44 -1.67
CA LEU A 158 2.77 10.48 -2.73
C LEU A 158 3.07 9.11 -2.16
N ASP A 159 2.09 8.21 -2.24
CA ASP A 159 2.28 6.82 -1.84
C ASP A 159 3.33 6.18 -2.76
N LYS A 160 4.46 5.79 -2.16
CA LYS A 160 5.60 5.15 -2.86
C LYS A 160 5.47 3.61 -2.82
N GLY A 161 4.40 3.09 -2.23
CA GLY A 161 4.13 1.68 -2.11
C GLY A 161 3.66 1.02 -3.42
N PRO A 162 3.48 -0.31 -3.42
CA PRO A 162 2.99 -1.03 -4.58
C PRO A 162 1.58 -0.54 -4.96
N ILE A 163 1.32 -0.46 -6.27
CA ILE A 163 -0.01 -0.11 -6.76
C ILE A 163 -1.00 -1.16 -6.28
N LYS A 164 -2.04 -0.71 -5.55
CA LYS A 164 -3.19 -1.55 -5.25
C LYS A 164 -3.98 -1.77 -6.54
N LEU A 165 -3.76 -2.89 -7.21
CA LEU A 165 -4.44 -3.26 -8.46
C LEU A 165 -5.97 -3.12 -8.39
N ARG A 166 -6.59 -3.33 -7.22
CA ARG A 166 -8.04 -3.16 -7.06
C ARG A 166 -8.46 -1.70 -7.19
N ASP A 167 -7.64 -0.76 -6.75
CA ASP A 167 -7.92 0.68 -6.86
C ASP A 167 -7.92 1.12 -8.33
N CYS A 168 -7.27 0.38 -9.24
CA CYS A 168 -7.38 0.62 -10.68
C CYS A 168 -8.80 0.42 -11.23
N PHE A 169 -9.65 -0.38 -10.57
CA PHE A 169 -11.08 -0.48 -10.91
C PHE A 169 -11.90 0.69 -10.36
N PHE A 170 -11.34 1.47 -9.43
CA PHE A 170 -11.98 2.58 -8.76
C PHE A 170 -11.26 3.89 -9.13
N GLY A 171 -11.65 4.46 -10.25
CA GLY A 171 -11.14 5.74 -10.74
C GLY A 171 -12.08 6.28 -11.81
N GLY A 172 -12.18 7.61 -11.92
CA GLY A 172 -12.89 8.22 -13.05
C GLY A 172 -12.25 7.79 -14.36
N ARG A 173 -13.04 7.71 -15.43
CA ARG A 173 -12.50 7.49 -16.78
C ARG A 173 -11.50 8.62 -17.06
N THR A 174 -10.24 8.28 -17.28
CA THR A 174 -9.27 9.19 -17.87
C THR A 174 -9.62 9.33 -19.35
N GLY A 175 -10.34 10.40 -19.67
CA GLY A 175 -10.64 10.76 -21.05
C GLY A 175 -9.51 11.61 -21.64
N PRO A 176 -9.29 11.57 -22.97
CA PRO A 176 -8.40 12.52 -23.62
C PRO A 176 -8.87 13.96 -23.35
N LEU A 177 -7.94 14.82 -22.90
CA LEU A 177 -8.18 16.24 -22.60
C LEU A 177 -8.42 17.08 -23.87
N CYS A 178 -8.05 16.56 -25.03
CA CYS A 178 -8.25 17.19 -26.33
C CYS A 178 -9.13 16.30 -27.20
N LEU A 179 -10.41 16.63 -27.31
CA LEU A 179 -11.39 15.90 -28.11
C LEU A 179 -11.42 16.35 -29.58
N HIS A 180 -10.72 17.43 -29.92
CA HIS A 180 -10.74 18.02 -31.25
C HIS A 180 -9.36 18.54 -31.65
N TYR A 181 -8.84 18.00 -32.74
CA TYR A 181 -7.65 18.48 -33.41
C TYR A 181 -7.99 18.66 -34.90
N LYS A 182 -7.57 19.76 -35.50
CA LYS A 182 -7.72 20.00 -36.94
C LYS A 182 -6.39 19.65 -37.60
N ALA A 183 -6.41 18.65 -38.48
CA ALA A 183 -5.26 18.27 -39.30
C ALA A 183 -4.73 19.48 -40.10
N ASP A 184 -3.41 19.59 -40.21
CA ASP A 184 -2.70 20.59 -41.00
C ASP A 184 -1.72 19.90 -41.98
N GLU A 185 -0.90 20.67 -42.70
CA GLU A 185 0.05 20.12 -43.68
C GLU A 185 1.13 19.22 -43.06
N GLN A 186 1.35 19.31 -41.75
CA GLN A 186 2.35 18.54 -41.01
C GLN A 186 1.72 17.36 -40.25
N HIS A 187 0.42 17.40 -39.96
CA HIS A 187 -0.25 16.45 -39.09
C HIS A 187 -1.44 15.78 -39.77
N LYS A 188 -1.34 14.47 -39.98
CA LYS A 188 -2.43 13.62 -40.47
C LYS A 188 -3.10 12.90 -39.29
N ILE A 189 -4.42 13.02 -39.17
CA ILE A 189 -5.21 12.23 -38.20
C ILE A 189 -5.53 10.88 -38.83
N SER A 190 -5.21 9.79 -38.13
CA SER A 190 -5.61 8.43 -38.51
C SER A 190 -6.36 7.80 -37.34
N TYR A 191 -7.49 7.15 -37.61
CA TYR A 191 -8.27 6.42 -36.62
C TYR A 191 -8.24 4.93 -36.99
N LEU A 192 -7.85 4.09 -36.04
CA LEU A 192 -7.93 2.64 -36.18
C LEU A 192 -9.19 2.17 -35.45
N ASP A 193 -10.23 1.86 -36.23
CA ASP A 193 -11.49 1.37 -35.69
C ASP A 193 -11.36 -0.09 -35.28
N PHE A 194 -11.29 -0.32 -33.97
CA PHE A 194 -11.48 -1.64 -33.41
C PHE A 194 -12.92 -1.76 -32.95
N ASN A 195 -13.76 -2.40 -33.76
CA ASN A 195 -15.05 -2.89 -33.29
C ASN A 195 -14.80 -3.86 -32.14
N SER A 196 -14.99 -3.38 -30.91
CA SER A 196 -14.86 -4.14 -29.68
C SER A 196 -13.44 -4.71 -29.44
N LEU A 197 -12.46 -3.83 -29.22
CA LEU A 197 -11.08 -4.21 -28.85
C LEU A 197 -11.03 -5.22 -27.69
N TYR A 198 -11.84 -5.03 -26.65
CA TYR A 198 -11.83 -5.94 -25.49
C TYR A 198 -12.25 -7.38 -25.86
N PRO A 199 -13.41 -7.62 -26.53
CA PRO A 199 -13.73 -8.94 -27.06
C PRO A 199 -12.70 -9.51 -28.05
N SER A 200 -12.18 -8.69 -28.97
CA SER A 200 -11.22 -9.17 -29.97
C SER A 200 -9.92 -9.62 -29.31
N THR A 201 -9.37 -8.85 -28.36
CA THR A 201 -8.20 -9.23 -27.58
C THR A 201 -8.45 -10.50 -26.77
N ILE A 202 -9.60 -10.63 -26.10
CA ILE A 202 -9.95 -11.85 -25.34
C ILE A 202 -10.04 -13.08 -26.23
N ALA A 203 -10.53 -12.94 -27.46
CA ALA A 203 -10.70 -14.05 -28.39
C ALA A 203 -9.40 -14.46 -29.09
N THR A 204 -8.52 -13.51 -29.41
CA THR A 204 -7.33 -13.76 -30.24
C THR A 204 -6.04 -13.86 -29.45
N THR A 205 -6.02 -13.40 -28.20
CA THR A 205 -4.80 -13.31 -27.41
C THR A 205 -4.76 -14.38 -26.34
N SER A 206 -3.60 -14.98 -26.12
CA SER A 206 -3.40 -15.91 -25.01
C SER A 206 -3.35 -15.14 -23.69
N PHE A 207 -4.06 -15.63 -22.67
CA PHE A 207 -3.95 -15.10 -21.32
C PHE A 207 -2.61 -15.51 -20.69
N PRO A 208 -2.00 -14.64 -19.86
CA PRO A 208 -0.85 -15.06 -19.06
C PRO A 208 -1.27 -16.20 -18.13
N VAL A 209 -0.48 -17.28 -18.14
CA VAL A 209 -0.63 -18.46 -17.29
C VAL A 209 0.61 -18.65 -16.42
N GLY A 210 0.45 -19.37 -15.32
CA GLY A 210 1.50 -19.57 -14.32
C GLY A 210 1.53 -18.49 -13.23
N HIS A 211 2.48 -18.64 -12.32
CA HIS A 211 2.64 -17.77 -11.16
C HIS A 211 3.52 -16.55 -11.48
N PRO A 212 3.07 -15.32 -11.14
CA PRO A 212 3.86 -14.14 -11.40
C PRO A 212 5.14 -14.15 -10.55
N LYS A 213 6.25 -13.72 -11.15
CA LYS A 213 7.43 -13.32 -10.39
C LYS A 213 7.23 -11.86 -10.02
N VAL A 214 7.18 -11.58 -8.72
CA VAL A 214 7.18 -10.22 -8.21
C VAL A 214 8.57 -9.64 -8.42
N ILE A 215 8.67 -8.56 -9.20
CA ILE A 215 9.91 -7.82 -9.39
C ILE A 215 9.76 -6.49 -8.66
N ILE A 216 10.51 -6.32 -7.57
CA ILE A 216 10.60 -5.04 -6.86
C ILE A 216 11.62 -4.19 -7.60
N ILE A 217 11.14 -3.20 -8.35
CA ILE A 217 11.99 -2.28 -9.12
C ILE A 217 12.65 -1.28 -8.16
N SER A 218 13.98 -1.17 -8.22
CA SER A 218 14.73 -0.23 -7.38
C SER A 218 14.35 1.23 -7.68
N LYS A 219 14.51 2.14 -6.72
CA LYS A 219 14.20 3.58 -6.92
C LYS A 219 14.93 4.20 -8.12
N LYS A 220 16.12 3.69 -8.47
CA LYS A 220 16.91 4.18 -9.61
C LYS A 220 16.28 3.79 -10.95
N ASP A 221 15.66 2.61 -10.99
CA ASP A 221 15.06 2.03 -12.21
C ASP A 221 13.60 2.44 -12.41
N GLN A 222 12.95 3.02 -11.38
CA GLN A 222 11.60 3.59 -11.47
C GLN A 222 11.55 4.88 -12.31
N ASN A 223 12.69 5.52 -12.56
CA ASN A 223 12.79 6.77 -13.31
C ASN A 223 12.84 6.49 -14.82
N VAL A 224 11.70 6.05 -15.37
CA VAL A 224 11.57 5.76 -16.79
C VAL A 224 11.29 7.03 -17.59
N ASN A 225 12.16 7.34 -18.55
CA ASN A 225 11.94 8.42 -19.51
C ASN A 225 10.95 7.95 -20.58
N TRP A 226 9.66 8.26 -20.39
CA TRP A 226 8.57 7.88 -21.30
C TRP A 226 8.66 8.50 -22.71
N LEU A 227 9.61 9.41 -22.95
CA LEU A 227 9.83 10.05 -24.25
C LEU A 227 10.91 9.34 -25.07
N GLN A 228 11.66 8.42 -24.48
CA GLN A 228 12.67 7.64 -25.18
C GLN A 228 12.15 6.23 -25.39
N GLN A 229 11.88 5.89 -26.65
CA GLN A 229 11.60 4.52 -27.04
C GLN A 229 12.88 3.72 -26.80
N GLN A 230 12.94 2.96 -25.71
CA GLN A 230 14.02 1.98 -25.56
C GLN A 230 13.84 0.95 -26.66
N SER A 231 14.79 0.94 -27.60
CA SER A 231 14.90 -0.04 -28.67
C SER A 231 15.25 -1.41 -28.08
N ASN A 232 14.30 -2.04 -27.40
CA ASN A 232 14.41 -3.43 -27.02
C ASN A 232 13.85 -4.25 -28.19
N SER A 233 14.77 -4.65 -29.08
CA SER A 233 14.54 -5.69 -30.07
C SER A 233 14.07 -6.97 -29.36
N CYS A 234 12.81 -7.36 -29.59
CA CYS A 234 12.35 -8.74 -29.38
C CYS A 234 12.88 -9.63 -30.51
#